data_AF-A0A381FIJ8-F1
#
_entry.id   AF-A0A381FIJ8-F1
#
_cell.length_a   1.000
_cell.length_b   1.000
_cell.length_c   1.000
_cell.angle_alpha   90.00
_cell.angle_beta   90.00
_cell.angle_gamma   90.00
#
_symmetry.space_group_name_H-M   'P 1'
#
loop_
_entity.id
_entity.type
_entity.pdbx_description
1 polymer ?
#
loop_
_entity_poly.entity_id
_entity_poly.type
_entity_poly.pdbx_seq_one_letter_code
_entity_poly.pdbx_strand_id
1 'polypeptide(L)'
;MLKSCDDLTQEVFALQVLNFINPNLENPDFDDPNSDGSLNKQKIKDFAKKSRLTPQEFLDALDLVPRDELTTIEQRPNGEDFEKPLKLFSRIDSKNLIEIETAYIRYRSKNKLYEKGKAELKAFLMPPVQESTQEQKEAQNRKFLKEEYQRLQIRGFVLGTTIFYDMLRPNYKVVNIAFIEIFLQTFKPEVFEDEIRSTEVHLANSKKIIKRDVLLAFKELFVKTYIEKAQLKSLSESEWIEHWKNIKNNT
;
A
#
# COMPACT_ATOMS: atom_id res chain seq x y z
N MET A 1 4.57 -15.25 26.88
CA MET A 1 5.39 -14.36 27.74
C MET A 1 6.43 -15.23 28.40
N LEU A 2 7.69 -14.77 28.50
CA LEU A 2 8.83 -15.52 29.05
C LEU A 2 8.50 -16.11 30.44
N LYS A 3 7.86 -15.32 31.31
CA LYS A 3 7.40 -15.76 32.64
C LYS A 3 6.40 -16.91 32.68
N SER A 4 5.79 -17.23 31.54
CA SER A 4 4.77 -18.28 31.39
C SER A 4 5.25 -19.44 30.53
N CYS A 5 6.51 -19.40 30.07
CA CYS A 5 7.13 -20.48 29.32
C CYS A 5 7.60 -21.59 30.27
N ASP A 6 7.63 -22.81 29.77
CA ASP A 6 8.19 -23.97 30.45
C ASP A 6 9.73 -23.86 30.61
N ASP A 7 10.28 -24.67 31.51
CA ASP A 7 11.70 -24.60 31.87
C ASP A 7 12.63 -24.87 30.68
N LEU A 8 12.24 -25.74 29.75
CA LEU A 8 13.01 -26.02 28.54
C LEU A 8 13.09 -24.78 27.64
N THR A 9 11.97 -24.09 27.42
CA THR A 9 11.95 -22.85 26.63
C THR A 9 12.76 -21.74 27.30
N GLN A 10 12.70 -21.63 28.63
CA GLN A 10 13.53 -20.66 29.37
C GLN A 10 15.03 -20.99 29.28
N GLU A 11 15.39 -22.27 29.25
CA GLU A 11 16.77 -22.74 29.07
C GLU A 11 17.29 -22.38 27.67
N VAL A 12 16.52 -22.68 26.63
CA VAL A 12 16.86 -22.34 25.24
C VAL A 12 17.01 -20.83 25.08
N PHE A 13 16.07 -20.05 25.63
CA PHE A 13 16.14 -18.59 25.64
C PHE A 13 17.42 -18.09 26.30
N ALA A 14 17.76 -18.61 27.49
CA ALA A 14 18.94 -18.18 28.23
C ALA A 14 20.23 -18.44 27.44
N LEU A 15 20.35 -19.59 26.77
CA LEU A 15 21.49 -19.91 25.91
C LEU A 15 21.56 -18.99 24.69
N GLN A 16 20.44 -18.67 24.05
CA GLN A 16 20.39 -17.77 22.91
C GLN A 16 20.85 -16.34 23.26
N VAL A 17 20.34 -15.79 24.37
CA VAL A 17 20.76 -14.47 24.85
C VAL A 17 22.24 -14.46 25.24
N LEU A 18 22.71 -15.52 25.89
CA LEU A 18 24.10 -15.66 26.32
C LEU A 18 25.06 -15.73 25.12
N ASN A 19 24.72 -16.52 24.09
CA ASN A 19 25.49 -16.58 22.85
C ASN A 19 25.50 -15.24 22.10
N PHE A 20 24.40 -14.49 22.12
CA PHE A 20 24.31 -13.20 21.46
C PHE A 20 25.22 -12.15 22.13
N ILE A 21 25.21 -12.09 23.46
CA ILE A 21 25.96 -11.07 24.23
C ILE A 21 27.44 -11.48 24.37
N ASN A 22 27.72 -12.76 24.58
CA ASN A 22 29.06 -13.30 24.84
C ASN A 22 29.34 -14.53 23.95
N PRO A 23 29.57 -14.35 22.64
CA PRO A 23 29.81 -15.46 21.72
C PRO A 23 31.14 -16.21 21.97
N ASN A 24 32.09 -15.59 22.69
CA ASN A 24 33.45 -16.12 22.94
C ASN A 24 33.61 -16.72 24.35
N LEU A 25 32.56 -17.28 24.94
CA LEU A 25 32.77 -18.13 26.12
C LEU A 25 33.59 -19.34 25.68
N GLU A 26 34.91 -19.28 25.89
CA GLU A 26 35.81 -20.41 25.65
C GLU A 26 35.43 -21.53 26.64
N ASN A 27 34.76 -22.58 26.14
CA ASN A 27 34.31 -23.74 26.91
C ASN A 27 33.54 -23.37 28.20
N PRO A 28 32.29 -22.86 28.10
CA PRO A 28 31.49 -22.63 29.28
C PRO A 28 31.21 -23.96 29.98
N ASP A 29 31.83 -24.16 31.13
CA ASP A 29 31.52 -25.29 32.01
C ASP A 29 30.15 -25.04 32.67
N PHE A 30 29.08 -25.44 31.99
CA PHE A 30 27.72 -25.32 32.52
C PHE A 30 27.40 -26.37 33.59
N ASP A 31 28.30 -27.34 33.81
CA ASP A 31 28.16 -28.39 34.81
C ASP A 31 28.72 -27.93 36.17
N ASP A 32 29.69 -27.01 36.19
CA ASP A 32 30.09 -26.28 37.40
C ASP A 32 29.10 -25.14 37.71
N PRO A 33 28.36 -25.19 38.84
CA PRO A 33 27.43 -24.14 39.26
C PRO A 33 28.10 -22.79 39.50
N ASN A 34 29.41 -22.76 39.77
CA ASN A 34 30.16 -21.54 40.07
C ASN A 34 30.84 -20.92 38.84
N SER A 35 30.74 -21.55 37.67
CA SER A 35 31.30 -20.98 36.45
C SER A 35 30.59 -19.69 36.03
N ASP A 36 31.31 -18.79 35.38
CA ASP A 36 30.72 -17.56 34.83
C ASP A 36 29.59 -17.86 33.83
N GLY A 37 29.69 -18.98 33.10
CA GLY A 37 28.64 -19.45 32.19
C GLY A 37 27.36 -19.81 32.93
N SER A 38 27.46 -20.64 33.98
CA SER A 38 26.33 -21.06 34.82
C SER A 38 25.67 -19.88 35.53
N LEU A 39 26.47 -18.99 36.12
CA LEU A 39 25.98 -17.81 36.82
C LEU A 39 25.26 -16.83 35.88
N ASN A 40 25.81 -16.58 34.69
CA ASN A 40 25.17 -15.70 33.71
C ASN A 40 23.90 -16.31 33.11
N LYS A 41 23.90 -17.62 32.85
CA LYS A 41 22.70 -18.35 32.42
C LYS A 41 21.59 -18.24 33.48
N GLN A 42 21.92 -18.43 34.76
CA GLN A 42 20.96 -18.31 35.85
C GLN A 42 20.37 -16.89 35.95
N LYS A 43 21.18 -15.84 35.80
CA LYS A 43 20.68 -14.44 35.76
C LYS A 43 19.67 -14.22 34.64
N ILE A 44 19.92 -14.76 33.44
CA ILE A 44 18.98 -14.64 32.32
C ILE A 44 17.69 -15.40 32.60
N LYS A 45 17.76 -16.60 33.22
CA LYS A 45 16.56 -17.35 33.64
C LYS A 45 15.75 -16.59 34.69
N ASP A 46 16.42 -15.98 35.67
CA ASP A 46 15.74 -15.18 36.70
C ASP A 46 15.09 -13.92 36.12
N PHE A 47 15.70 -13.32 35.10
CA PHE A 47 15.08 -12.26 34.30
C PHE A 47 13.87 -12.79 33.51
N ALA A 48 13.98 -13.93 32.83
CA ALA A 48 12.92 -14.52 32.02
C ALA A 48 11.65 -14.75 32.84
N LYS A 49 11.78 -15.22 34.08
CA LYS A 49 10.67 -15.42 35.03
C LYS A 49 9.90 -14.14 35.37
N LYS A 50 10.49 -12.97 35.16
CA LYS A 50 9.89 -11.65 35.47
C LYS A 50 9.55 -10.85 34.21
N SER A 51 10.08 -11.25 33.06
CA SER A 51 9.96 -10.48 31.83
C SER A 51 8.53 -10.45 31.29
N ARG A 52 8.15 -9.28 30.75
CA ARG A 52 6.87 -9.05 30.08
C ARG A 52 6.96 -9.23 28.56
N LEU A 53 8.07 -9.74 28.03
CA LEU A 53 8.19 -10.07 26.61
C LEU A 53 8.07 -11.57 26.39
N THR A 54 7.66 -11.97 25.20
CA THR A 54 7.86 -13.35 24.71
C THR A 54 9.34 -13.59 24.39
N PRO A 55 9.80 -14.85 24.29
CA PRO A 55 11.19 -15.13 23.90
C PRO A 55 11.57 -14.46 22.59
N GLN A 56 10.72 -14.60 21.56
CA GLN A 56 10.94 -13.99 20.26
C GLN A 56 10.99 -12.46 20.35
N GLU A 57 10.06 -11.83 21.06
CA GLU A 57 10.05 -10.36 21.23
C GLU A 57 11.33 -9.84 21.89
N PHE A 58 11.92 -10.59 22.82
CA PHE A 58 13.19 -10.20 23.44
C PHE A 58 14.39 -10.41 22.51
N LEU A 59 14.39 -11.48 21.71
CA LEU A 59 15.43 -11.69 20.68
C LEU A 59 15.35 -10.62 19.58
N ASP A 60 14.14 -10.27 19.13
CA ASP A 60 13.93 -9.15 18.22
C ASP A 60 14.46 -7.84 18.82
N ALA A 61 14.24 -7.63 20.14
CA ALA A 61 14.79 -6.48 20.82
C ALA A 61 16.32 -6.45 20.76
N LEU A 62 16.99 -7.59 20.97
CA LEU A 62 18.46 -7.71 20.87
C LEU A 62 18.97 -7.37 19.47
N ASP A 63 18.28 -7.79 18.42
CA ASP A 63 18.64 -7.48 17.03
C ASP A 63 18.45 -5.99 16.66
N LEU A 64 17.55 -5.29 17.37
CA LEU A 64 17.27 -3.87 17.16
C LEU A 64 18.26 -2.95 17.90
N VAL A 65 18.91 -3.42 18.97
CA VAL A 65 19.93 -2.63 19.70
C VAL A 65 21.10 -2.21 18.78
N PRO A 66 21.77 -3.09 18.01
CA PRO A 66 22.89 -2.69 17.16
C PRO A 66 22.48 -1.80 15.97
N ARG A 67 21.18 -1.66 15.70
CA ARG A 67 20.63 -0.82 14.63
C ARG A 67 20.24 0.58 15.11
N ASP A 68 20.52 0.90 16.38
CA ASP A 68 20.12 2.14 17.04
C ASP A 68 18.59 2.40 17.02
N GLU A 69 17.78 1.35 16.84
CA GLU A 69 16.31 1.47 16.77
C GLU A 69 15.64 1.50 18.15
N LEU A 70 16.33 1.00 19.18
CA LEU A 70 15.86 1.05 20.56
C LEU A 70 16.48 2.24 21.30
N THR A 71 15.65 3.03 21.95
CA THR A 71 16.09 4.22 22.70
C THR A 71 15.84 4.09 24.21
N THR A 72 16.73 4.67 25.01
CA THR A 72 16.55 4.99 26.42
C THR A 72 16.11 6.43 26.59
N ILE A 73 15.42 6.73 27.70
CA ILE A 73 15.10 8.10 28.08
C ILE A 73 16.09 8.49 29.16
N GLU A 74 16.88 9.52 28.90
CA GLU A 74 17.79 10.14 29.87
C GLU A 74 17.32 11.58 30.13
N GLN A 75 17.61 12.11 31.31
CA GLN A 75 17.32 13.51 31.65
C GLN A 75 18.55 14.38 31.42
N ARG A 76 18.34 15.49 30.72
CA ARG A 76 19.36 16.54 30.57
C ARG A 76 19.54 17.30 31.90
N PRO A 77 20.67 18.02 32.06
CA PRO A 77 20.89 18.89 33.23
C PRO A 77 19.82 19.96 33.44
N ASN A 78 19.06 20.32 32.38
CA ASN A 78 17.95 21.28 32.42
C ASN A 78 16.60 20.63 32.79
N GLY A 79 16.56 19.32 33.05
CA GLY A 79 15.34 18.59 33.40
C GLY A 79 14.52 18.09 32.22
N GLU A 80 14.96 18.29 30.96
CA GLU A 80 14.27 17.78 29.78
C GLU A 80 14.63 16.31 29.50
N ASP A 81 13.62 15.50 29.23
CA ASP A 81 13.78 14.12 28.77
C ASP A 81 14.28 14.11 27.32
N PHE A 82 15.30 13.29 27.02
CA PHE A 82 15.75 13.05 25.66
C PHE A 82 15.97 11.57 25.38
N GLU A 83 15.78 11.19 24.12
CA GLU A 83 16.01 9.84 23.66
C GLU A 83 17.44 9.64 23.21
N LYS A 84 18.06 8.56 23.68
CA LYS A 84 19.41 8.16 23.33
C LYS A 84 19.40 6.71 22.85
N PRO A 85 20.12 6.36 21.77
CA PRO A 85 20.24 4.98 21.35
C PRO A 85 20.77 4.09 22.48
N LEU A 86 20.08 2.98 22.71
CA LEU A 86 20.50 1.95 23.65
C LEU A 86 21.75 1.27 23.07
N LYS A 87 22.81 1.15 23.86
CA LYS A 87 24.03 0.46 23.43
C LYS A 87 24.03 -0.98 23.92
N LEU A 88 24.59 -1.87 23.11
CA LEU A 88 24.88 -3.24 23.53
C LEU A 88 25.88 -3.24 24.68
N PHE A 89 25.64 -4.13 25.64
CA PHE A 89 26.48 -4.29 26.81
C PHE A 89 27.40 -5.50 26.62
N SER A 90 28.64 -5.40 27.10
CA SER A 90 29.62 -6.49 27.04
C SER A 90 29.46 -7.53 28.16
N ARG A 91 28.54 -7.31 29.10
CA ARG A 91 28.30 -8.20 30.24
C ARG A 91 26.81 -8.35 30.50
N ILE A 92 26.43 -9.56 30.90
CA ILE A 92 25.08 -9.89 31.31
C ILE A 92 24.84 -9.33 32.72
N ASP A 93 23.95 -8.33 32.78
CA ASP A 93 23.45 -7.73 34.01
C ASP A 93 21.93 -7.62 33.94
N SER A 94 21.25 -7.91 35.04
CA SER A 94 19.79 -7.84 35.15
C SER A 94 19.27 -6.44 34.81
N LYS A 95 20.02 -5.39 35.18
CA LYS A 95 19.66 -4.00 34.84
C LYS A 95 19.61 -3.80 33.32
N ASN A 96 20.64 -4.27 32.62
CA ASN A 96 20.76 -4.15 31.16
C ASN A 96 19.63 -4.89 30.44
N LEU A 97 19.27 -6.10 30.90
CA LEU A 97 18.16 -6.87 30.32
C LEU A 97 16.81 -6.15 30.51
N ILE A 98 16.60 -5.51 31.66
CA ILE A 98 15.40 -4.70 31.93
C ILE A 98 15.35 -3.44 31.05
N GLU A 99 16.49 -2.81 30.80
CA GLU A 99 16.59 -1.64 29.91
C GLU A 99 16.20 -2.02 28.47
N ILE A 100 16.69 -3.15 27.95
CA ILE A 100 16.31 -3.70 26.64
C ILE A 100 14.80 -3.99 26.58
N GLU A 101 14.26 -4.68 27.60
CA GLU A 101 12.82 -4.98 27.69
C GLU A 101 11.98 -3.70 27.62
N THR A 102 12.36 -2.70 28.40
CA THR A 102 11.63 -1.44 28.52
C THR A 102 11.70 -0.64 27.22
N ALA A 103 12.88 -0.59 26.59
CA ALA A 103 13.05 0.08 25.30
C ALA A 103 12.20 -0.56 24.20
N TYR A 104 12.16 -1.90 24.13
CA TYR A 104 11.36 -2.61 23.15
C TYR A 104 9.84 -2.43 23.34
N ILE A 105 9.36 -2.44 24.59
CA ILE A 105 7.94 -2.17 24.89
C ILE A 105 7.52 -0.78 24.38
N ARG A 106 8.38 0.23 24.56
CA ARG A 106 8.14 1.59 24.05
C ARG A 106 8.16 1.63 22.53
N TYR A 107 9.16 1.02 21.90
CA TYR A 107 9.29 0.92 20.45
C TYR A 107 8.02 0.29 19.83
N ARG A 108 7.58 -0.85 20.36
CA ARG A 108 6.35 -1.52 19.92
C ARG A 108 5.11 -0.64 20.06
N SER A 109 4.99 0.10 21.17
CA SER A 109 3.86 1.00 21.40
C SER A 109 3.84 2.16 20.40
N LYS A 110 5.01 2.76 20.11
CA LYS A 110 5.14 3.80 19.08
C LYS A 110 4.77 3.27 17.68
N ASN A 111 5.28 2.09 17.31
CA ASN A 111 4.96 1.50 16.01
C ASN A 111 3.47 1.16 15.87
N LYS A 112 2.83 0.65 16.93
CA LYS A 112 1.37 0.43 16.93
C LYS A 112 0.59 1.73 16.71
N LEU A 113 1.00 2.82 17.34
CA LEU A 113 0.38 4.14 17.14
C LEU A 113 0.59 4.64 15.71
N TYR A 114 1.79 4.46 15.16
CA TYR A 114 2.11 4.83 13.79
C TYR A 114 1.25 4.07 12.77
N GLU A 115 1.18 2.74 12.87
CA GLU A 115 0.35 1.93 11.95
C GLU A 115 -1.14 2.24 12.08
N LYS A 116 -1.62 2.52 13.30
CA LYS A 116 -3.01 2.97 13.51
C LYS A 116 -3.26 4.32 12.82
N GLY A 117 -2.38 5.31 13.01
CA GLY A 117 -2.51 6.61 12.35
C GLY A 117 -2.46 6.50 10.83
N LYS A 118 -1.60 5.63 10.30
CA LYS A 118 -1.51 5.32 8.87
C LYS A 118 -2.81 4.70 8.33
N ALA A 119 -3.42 3.78 9.09
CA ALA A 119 -4.70 3.19 8.73
C ALA A 119 -5.84 4.22 8.73
N GLU A 120 -5.89 5.10 9.73
CA GLU A 120 -6.86 6.20 9.81
C GLU A 120 -6.71 7.18 8.64
N LEU A 121 -5.48 7.59 8.32
CA LEU A 121 -5.19 8.43 7.15
C LEU A 121 -5.59 7.74 5.84
N LYS A 122 -5.31 6.44 5.70
CA LYS A 122 -5.71 5.67 4.52
C LYS A 122 -7.24 5.61 4.39
N ALA A 123 -7.96 5.37 5.48
CA ALA A 123 -9.42 5.36 5.48
C ALA A 123 -10.02 6.74 5.19
N PHE A 124 -9.37 7.82 5.65
CA PHE A 124 -9.78 9.19 5.35
C PHE A 124 -9.57 9.55 3.86
N LEU A 125 -8.40 9.21 3.31
CA LEU A 125 -8.06 9.51 1.91
C LEU A 125 -8.76 8.58 0.91
N MET A 126 -9.06 7.35 1.32
CA MET A 126 -9.76 6.33 0.53
C MET A 126 -10.92 5.79 1.35
N PRO A 127 -12.04 6.53 1.47
CA PRO A 127 -13.21 6.02 2.16
C PRO A 127 -13.57 4.67 1.54
N PRO A 128 -13.92 3.66 2.36
CA PRO A 128 -14.24 2.34 1.85
C PRO A 128 -15.36 2.48 0.82
N VAL A 129 -15.09 1.99 -0.40
CA VAL A 129 -16.08 1.97 -1.47
C VAL A 129 -17.24 1.15 -0.94
N GLN A 130 -18.33 1.83 -0.58
CA GLN A 130 -19.56 1.20 -0.15
C GLN A 130 -19.97 0.27 -1.30
N GLU A 131 -19.99 -1.05 -1.05
CA GLU A 131 -20.43 -2.01 -2.07
C GLU A 131 -21.89 -1.67 -2.40
N SER A 132 -22.06 -0.93 -3.50
CA SER A 132 -23.37 -0.50 -3.95
C SER A 132 -24.23 -1.75 -4.16
N THR A 133 -25.40 -1.80 -3.54
CA THR A 133 -26.38 -2.88 -3.75
C THR A 133 -26.72 -2.99 -5.24
N GLN A 134 -27.23 -4.14 -5.67
CA GLN A 134 -27.53 -4.39 -7.09
C GLN A 134 -28.45 -3.30 -7.69
N GLU A 135 -29.43 -2.83 -6.91
CA GLU A 135 -30.32 -1.72 -7.29
C GLU A 135 -29.58 -0.38 -7.45
N GLN A 136 -28.61 -0.08 -6.58
CA GLN A 136 -27.79 1.13 -6.68
C GLN A 136 -26.87 1.09 -7.90
N LYS A 137 -26.32 -0.08 -8.24
CA LYS A 137 -25.53 -0.28 -9.48
C LYS A 137 -26.38 -0.05 -10.72
N GLU A 138 -27.61 -0.53 -10.74
CA GLU A 138 -28.54 -0.29 -11.85
C GLU A 138 -28.93 1.18 -11.98
N ALA A 139 -29.18 1.87 -10.86
CA ALA A 139 -29.47 3.30 -10.85
C ALA A 139 -28.27 4.12 -11.35
N GLN A 140 -27.05 3.81 -10.89
CA GLN A 140 -25.82 4.46 -11.36
C GLN A 140 -25.58 4.19 -12.86
N ASN A 141 -25.78 2.96 -13.33
CA ASN A 141 -25.66 2.62 -14.75
C ASN A 141 -26.68 3.38 -15.60
N ARG A 142 -27.93 3.50 -15.16
CA ARG A 142 -28.95 4.29 -15.86
C ARG A 142 -28.55 5.76 -15.92
N LYS A 143 -28.06 6.32 -14.81
CA LYS A 143 -27.59 7.71 -14.74
C LYS A 143 -26.42 7.94 -15.71
N PHE A 144 -25.44 7.04 -15.72
CA PHE A 144 -24.30 7.08 -16.63
C PHE A 144 -24.74 7.05 -18.10
N LEU A 145 -25.60 6.11 -18.50
CA LEU A 145 -26.07 6.01 -19.90
C LEU A 145 -26.82 7.27 -20.34
N LYS A 146 -27.58 7.88 -19.43
CA LYS A 146 -28.29 9.14 -19.68
C LYS A 146 -27.34 10.33 -19.88
N GLU A 147 -26.34 10.47 -19.02
CA GLU A 147 -25.34 11.53 -19.13
C GLU A 147 -24.53 11.40 -20.43
N GLU A 148 -24.17 10.17 -20.80
CA GLU A 148 -23.44 9.90 -22.04
C GLU A 148 -24.30 10.13 -23.29
N TYR A 149 -25.61 9.83 -23.25
CA TYR A 149 -26.54 10.20 -24.32
C TYR A 149 -26.61 11.71 -24.52
N GLN A 150 -26.76 12.48 -23.43
CA GLN A 150 -26.77 13.94 -23.49
C GLN A 150 -25.47 14.48 -24.09
N ARG A 151 -24.32 13.91 -23.71
CA ARG A 151 -23.01 14.26 -24.28
C ARG A 151 -22.91 13.92 -25.76
N LEU A 152 -23.41 12.76 -26.17
CA LEU A 152 -23.45 12.36 -27.58
C LEU A 152 -24.27 13.36 -28.41
N GLN A 153 -25.40 13.84 -27.88
CA GLN A 153 -26.24 14.83 -28.57
C GLN A 153 -25.59 16.22 -28.63
N ILE A 154 -24.99 16.70 -27.53
CA ILE A 154 -24.41 18.04 -27.44
C ILE A 154 -23.03 18.13 -28.12
N ARG A 155 -22.15 17.18 -27.83
CA ARG A 155 -20.72 17.22 -28.21
C ARG A 155 -20.37 16.26 -29.35
N GLY A 156 -21.26 15.32 -29.68
CA GLY A 156 -21.01 14.34 -30.74
C GLY A 156 -20.11 13.16 -30.35
N PHE A 157 -19.73 13.04 -29.08
CA PHE A 157 -18.89 11.94 -28.59
C PHE A 157 -19.27 11.53 -27.15
N VAL A 158 -18.85 10.33 -26.77
CA VAL A 158 -18.97 9.77 -25.42
C VAL A 158 -17.62 9.82 -24.70
N LEU A 159 -17.63 10.08 -23.39
CA LEU A 159 -16.44 10.06 -22.54
C LEU A 159 -16.24 8.67 -21.89
N GLY A 160 -17.31 7.91 -21.73
CA GLY A 160 -17.32 6.56 -21.19
C GLY A 160 -16.78 5.47 -22.13
N THR A 161 -15.87 5.83 -23.04
CA THR A 161 -15.41 4.98 -24.15
C THR A 161 -14.88 3.63 -23.70
N THR A 162 -14.12 3.57 -22.61
CA THR A 162 -13.59 2.30 -22.09
C THR A 162 -14.70 1.34 -21.69
N ILE A 163 -15.75 1.84 -21.04
CA ILE A 163 -16.91 1.05 -20.62
C ILE A 163 -17.70 0.57 -21.85
N PHE A 164 -17.95 1.44 -22.83
CA PHE A 164 -18.63 1.05 -24.07
C PHE A 164 -17.82 0.04 -24.89
N TYR A 165 -16.50 0.23 -24.99
CA TYR A 165 -15.62 -0.72 -25.67
C TYR A 165 -15.66 -2.09 -25.00
N ASP A 166 -15.59 -2.15 -23.67
CA ASP A 166 -15.61 -3.41 -22.93
C ASP A 166 -16.97 -4.13 -23.07
N MET A 167 -18.09 -3.39 -23.22
CA MET A 167 -19.41 -3.96 -23.55
C MET A 167 -19.49 -4.48 -25.00
N LEU A 168 -18.82 -3.84 -25.96
CA LEU A 168 -18.85 -4.25 -27.37
C LEU A 168 -17.89 -5.39 -27.68
N ARG A 169 -16.71 -5.40 -27.06
CA ARG A 169 -15.60 -6.31 -27.37
C ARG A 169 -16.03 -7.79 -27.46
N PRO A 170 -16.86 -8.34 -26.57
CA PRO A 170 -17.21 -9.77 -26.65
C PRO A 170 -18.04 -10.12 -27.89
N ASN A 171 -18.77 -9.16 -28.46
CA ASN A 171 -19.51 -9.33 -29.72
C ASN A 171 -18.60 -9.27 -30.95
N TYR A 172 -17.35 -8.85 -30.80
CA TYR A 172 -16.36 -8.74 -31.86
C TYR A 172 -15.13 -9.60 -31.54
N LYS A 173 -15.26 -10.92 -31.76
CA LYS A 173 -14.17 -11.90 -31.53
C LYS A 173 -12.93 -11.66 -32.40
N VAL A 174 -13.10 -11.04 -33.58
CA VAL A 174 -12.02 -10.70 -34.50
C VAL A 174 -12.21 -9.26 -34.98
N VAL A 175 -11.19 -8.42 -34.78
CA VAL A 175 -11.14 -7.07 -35.36
C VAL A 175 -10.40 -7.14 -36.69
N ASN A 176 -10.95 -6.53 -37.74
CA ASN A 176 -10.32 -6.50 -39.05
C ASN A 176 -8.96 -5.75 -38.97
N ILE A 177 -7.88 -6.41 -39.41
CA ILE A 177 -6.52 -5.83 -39.39
C ILE A 177 -6.46 -4.54 -40.22
N ALA A 178 -7.17 -4.46 -41.35
CA ALA A 178 -7.21 -3.25 -42.17
C ALA A 178 -7.76 -2.04 -41.40
N PHE A 179 -8.69 -2.25 -40.45
CA PHE A 179 -9.19 -1.18 -39.58
C PHE A 179 -8.11 -0.68 -38.61
N ILE A 180 -7.30 -1.58 -38.07
CA ILE A 180 -6.19 -1.25 -37.18
C ILE A 180 -5.10 -0.49 -37.94
N GLU A 181 -4.78 -0.92 -39.16
CA GLU A 181 -3.78 -0.25 -40.01
C GLU A 181 -4.20 1.18 -40.36
N ILE A 182 -5.46 1.40 -40.74
CA ILE A 182 -6.00 2.74 -41.01
C ILE A 182 -5.95 3.63 -39.75
N PHE A 183 -6.23 3.07 -38.57
CA PHE A 183 -6.08 3.80 -37.31
C PHE A 183 -4.63 4.20 -37.06
N LEU A 184 -3.67 3.27 -37.19
CA LEU A 184 -2.26 3.55 -36.95
C LEU A 184 -1.69 4.59 -37.93
N GLN A 185 -2.16 4.61 -39.19
CA GLN A 185 -1.77 5.61 -40.18
C GLN A 185 -2.29 7.02 -39.85
N THR A 186 -3.42 7.13 -39.17
CA THR A 186 -4.08 8.41 -38.85
C THR A 186 -3.80 8.88 -37.42
N PHE A 187 -3.31 7.99 -36.56
CA PHE A 187 -3.02 8.28 -35.17
C PHE A 187 -1.81 9.21 -35.03
N LYS A 188 -2.04 10.35 -34.38
CA LYS A 188 -0.98 11.29 -33.99
C LYS A 188 -0.70 11.13 -32.49
N PRO A 189 0.47 10.61 -32.10
CA PRO A 189 0.80 10.35 -30.69
C PRO A 189 0.89 11.63 -29.86
N GLU A 190 1.19 12.75 -30.50
CA GLU A 190 1.31 14.05 -29.87
C GLU A 190 0.41 15.05 -30.60
N VAL A 191 -0.46 15.71 -29.83
CA VAL A 191 -1.30 16.79 -30.34
C VAL A 191 -0.97 18.05 -29.55
N PHE A 192 -0.66 19.12 -30.29
CA PHE A 192 -0.42 20.43 -29.72
C PHE A 192 -1.75 21.11 -29.43
N GLU A 193 -1.94 21.56 -28.19
CA GLU A 193 -3.07 22.43 -27.84
C GLU A 193 -2.75 23.83 -28.40
N ASP A 194 -3.34 24.19 -29.53
CA ASP A 194 -3.28 25.57 -30.03
C ASP A 194 -4.25 26.40 -29.17
N GLU A 195 -3.76 26.93 -28.05
CA GLU A 195 -4.50 27.93 -27.30
C GLU A 195 -4.68 29.18 -28.18
N ILE A 196 -5.95 29.61 -28.23
CA ILE A 196 -6.42 30.88 -28.78
C ILE A 196 -5.39 31.96 -28.47
N ARG A 197 -4.88 32.64 -29.52
CA ARG A 197 -3.90 33.73 -29.44
C ARG A 197 -4.29 34.73 -28.33
N SER A 198 -3.70 34.58 -27.15
CA SER A 198 -3.72 35.63 -26.13
C SER A 198 -2.79 36.73 -26.60
N THR A 199 -3.29 37.96 -26.67
CA THR A 199 -2.56 39.16 -27.11
C THR A 199 -1.63 39.74 -26.04
N GLU A 200 -1.19 38.93 -25.06
CA GLU A 200 -0.30 39.37 -23.98
C GLU A 200 1.12 38.82 -24.18
N VAL A 201 2.05 39.76 -24.42
CA VAL A 201 3.41 39.56 -24.98
C VAL A 201 4.41 38.90 -24.01
N HIS A 202 3.99 38.36 -22.86
CA HIS A 202 4.94 37.99 -21.79
C HIS A 202 4.88 36.58 -21.22
N LEU A 203 4.26 35.63 -21.90
CA LEU A 203 4.48 34.21 -21.61
C LEU A 203 4.95 33.53 -22.89
N ALA A 204 6.20 33.06 -22.88
CA ALA A 204 6.66 32.06 -23.84
C ALA A 204 5.77 30.82 -23.63
N ASN A 205 4.65 30.77 -24.36
CA ASN A 205 3.70 29.66 -24.35
C ASN A 205 4.42 28.43 -24.90
N SER A 206 5.05 27.67 -24.00
CA SER A 206 5.43 26.30 -24.29
C SER A 206 4.15 25.55 -24.63
N LYS A 207 3.91 25.32 -25.92
CA LYS A 207 2.78 24.55 -26.43
C LYS A 207 2.66 23.29 -25.58
N LYS A 208 1.54 23.13 -24.89
CA LYS A 208 1.31 21.97 -24.03
C LYS A 208 1.23 20.74 -24.94
N ILE A 209 2.26 19.89 -24.86
CA ILE A 209 2.30 18.63 -25.61
C ILE A 209 1.42 17.64 -24.86
N ILE A 210 0.28 17.29 -25.45
CA ILE A 210 -0.57 16.23 -24.92
C ILE A 210 -0.16 14.93 -25.60
N LYS A 211 0.48 14.04 -24.85
CA LYS A 211 0.74 12.67 -25.26
C LYS A 211 -0.57 11.88 -25.19
N ARG A 212 -1.01 11.35 -26.33
CA ARG A 212 -2.22 10.54 -26.40
C ARG A 212 -1.88 9.08 -26.18
N ASP A 213 -2.69 8.42 -25.33
CA ASP A 213 -2.65 6.97 -25.20
C ASP A 213 -3.22 6.32 -26.47
N VAL A 214 -2.40 5.51 -27.14
CA VAL A 214 -2.75 4.84 -28.40
C VAL A 214 -3.94 3.90 -28.22
N LEU A 215 -3.99 3.18 -27.09
CA LEU A 215 -5.04 2.22 -26.80
C LEU A 215 -6.36 2.96 -26.52
N LEU A 216 -6.31 4.06 -25.76
CA LEU A 216 -7.49 4.88 -25.51
C LEU A 216 -8.04 5.45 -26.82
N ALA A 217 -7.18 6.03 -27.67
CA ALA A 217 -7.59 6.59 -28.95
C ALA A 217 -8.17 5.52 -29.90
N PHE A 218 -7.63 4.30 -29.87
CA PHE A 218 -8.20 3.18 -30.62
C PHE A 218 -9.60 2.83 -30.12
N LYS A 219 -9.79 2.73 -28.80
CA LYS A 219 -11.12 2.48 -28.20
C LYS A 219 -12.11 3.59 -28.57
N GLU A 220 -11.68 4.85 -28.57
CA GLU A 220 -12.50 6.00 -28.97
C GLU A 220 -12.97 5.89 -30.42
N LEU A 221 -12.05 5.59 -31.33
CA LEU A 221 -12.39 5.39 -32.74
C LEU A 221 -13.34 4.20 -32.92
N PHE A 222 -13.09 3.08 -32.22
CA PHE A 222 -13.92 1.89 -32.30
C PHE A 222 -15.36 2.17 -31.88
N VAL A 223 -15.54 2.77 -30.70
CA VAL A 223 -16.87 3.11 -30.17
C VAL A 223 -17.57 4.14 -31.05
N LYS A 224 -16.84 5.16 -31.52
CA LYS A 224 -17.39 6.16 -32.46
C LYS A 224 -17.90 5.50 -33.75
N THR A 225 -17.08 4.65 -34.36
CA THR A 225 -17.44 3.95 -35.60
C THR A 225 -18.67 3.06 -35.40
N TYR A 226 -18.77 2.40 -34.24
CA TYR A 226 -19.95 1.61 -33.88
C TYR A 226 -21.20 2.48 -33.76
N ILE A 227 -21.13 3.60 -33.03
CA ILE A 227 -22.23 4.56 -32.86
C ILE A 227 -22.72 5.08 -34.22
N GLU A 228 -21.80 5.42 -35.12
CA GLU A 228 -22.12 5.91 -36.47
C GLU A 228 -22.78 4.81 -37.32
N LYS A 229 -22.21 3.59 -37.33
CA LYS A 229 -22.74 2.46 -38.11
C LYS A 229 -24.11 2.00 -37.62
N ALA A 230 -24.32 1.96 -36.31
CA ALA A 230 -25.58 1.59 -35.69
C ALA A 230 -26.58 2.75 -35.60
N GLN A 231 -26.23 3.94 -36.12
CA GLN A 231 -27.06 5.14 -36.11
C GLN A 231 -27.58 5.50 -34.71
N LEU A 232 -26.80 5.26 -33.66
CA LEU A 232 -27.28 5.42 -32.28
C LEU A 232 -27.57 6.87 -31.90
N LYS A 233 -27.06 7.84 -32.69
CA LYS A 233 -27.35 9.26 -32.51
C LYS A 233 -28.80 9.63 -32.87
N SER A 234 -29.46 8.88 -33.75
CA SER A 234 -30.86 9.13 -34.13
C SER A 234 -31.87 8.46 -33.21
N LEU A 235 -31.42 7.63 -32.27
CA LEU A 235 -32.29 6.98 -31.29
C LEU A 235 -32.75 7.97 -30.22
N SER A 236 -33.93 7.72 -29.66
CA SER A 236 -34.39 8.38 -28.45
C SER A 236 -33.57 7.95 -27.21
N GLU A 237 -33.64 8.72 -26.13
CA GLU A 237 -32.94 8.39 -24.86
C GLU A 237 -33.33 6.98 -24.35
N SER A 238 -34.60 6.60 -24.47
CA SER A 238 -35.11 5.30 -24.06
C SER A 238 -34.51 4.15 -24.89
N GLU A 239 -34.50 4.31 -26.22
CA GLU A 239 -33.95 3.32 -27.15
C GLU A 239 -32.42 3.19 -27.00
N TRP A 240 -31.73 4.30 -26.73
CA TRP A 240 -30.30 4.29 -26.40
C TRP A 240 -30.01 3.45 -25.16
N ILE A 241 -30.75 3.68 -24.07
CA ILE A 241 -30.57 2.93 -22.81
C ILE A 241 -30.88 1.45 -23.03
N GLU A 242 -31.94 1.14 -23.78
CA GLU A 242 -32.33 -0.24 -24.08
C GLU A 242 -31.27 -0.96 -24.94
N HIS A 243 -30.75 -0.30 -25.97
CA HIS A 243 -29.70 -0.83 -26.83
C HIS A 243 -28.48 -1.30 -26.01
N TRP A 244 -27.97 -0.47 -25.12
CA TRP A 244 -26.80 -0.81 -24.30
C TRP A 244 -27.09 -1.87 -23.24
N LYS A 245 -28.31 -1.92 -22.70
CA LYS A 245 -28.74 -3.02 -21.81
C LYS A 245 -28.79 -4.35 -22.55
N ASN A 246 -29.31 -4.36 -23.77
CA ASN A 246 -29.41 -5.57 -24.59
C ASN A 246 -28.03 -6.10 -24.97
N ILE A 247 -27.09 -5.21 -25.34
CA ILE A 247 -25.69 -5.58 -25.58
C ILE A 247 -25.11 -6.25 -24.34
N LYS A 248 -25.27 -5.64 -23.16
CA LYS A 248 -24.74 -6.16 -21.89
C LYS A 248 -25.31 -7.51 -21.50
N ASN A 249 -26.59 -7.77 -21.79
CA ASN A 249 -27.26 -9.04 -21.47
C ASN A 249 -26.92 -10.17 -22.47
N ASN A 250 -26.50 -9.83 -23.69
CA ASN A 250 -26.09 -10.79 -24.72
C ASN A 250 -24.60 -11.18 -24.61
N THR A 251 -23.92 -10.72 -23.56
CA THR A 251 -22.50 -10.92 -23.27
C THR A 251 -22.32 -11.94 -22.15
#